data_AF-A0A093ZCX3-F1
#
_entry.id   AF-A0A093ZCX3-F1
#
_cell.length_a   1.000
_cell.length_b   1.000
_cell.length_c   1.000
_cell.angle_alpha   90.00
_cell.angle_beta   90.00
_cell.angle_gamma   90.00
#
_symmetry.space_group_name_H-M   'P 1'
#
loop_
_entity.id
_entity.type
_entity.pdbx_description
1 polymer ?
#
loop_
_entity_poly.entity_id
_entity_poly.type
_entity_poly.pdbx_seq_one_letter_code
_entity_poly.pdbx_strand_id
1 'polypeptide(L)'
;MLNHLFEVTNGSTDNRPRQRLKDPDEKAKFEIPGSVNGSTIVREIQASSCKSKGAVLLAWADIEPWRQYNRFIIRSYRPASNSYLKSISSLGYIHDQTVNIYSHLLGAVGFVAAGWKLYGILAPRYHSATWADVAVFGAFAMGLFMCLTLSAAFHTFNNHSSTVYDYWFMLDMLGISFLIMGSFYPSIYYSFYCEPGPSFDVRDRPGESPDGLVLVYPGGSVAKVPERFAPGRFDVWGSSHQIFHVCVLLGAASHLTGVERGIAGNPTLRKAT
;
A
#
# COMPACT_ATOMS: atom_id res chain seq x y z
N MET A 1 25.24 21.39 14.34
CA MET A 1 24.27 22.48 14.06
C MET A 1 22.87 22.04 14.51
N LEU A 2 22.72 21.75 15.80
CA LEU A 2 21.50 21.23 16.45
C LEU A 2 21.72 21.42 17.96
N ASN A 3 21.53 22.64 18.47
CA ASN A 3 21.54 22.98 19.91
C ASN A 3 21.09 24.46 20.13
N HIS A 4 20.03 24.93 19.47
CA HIS A 4 19.60 26.33 19.65
C HIS A 4 18.13 26.60 19.28
N LEU A 5 17.16 25.86 19.83
CA LEU A 5 15.73 26.19 19.61
C LEU A 5 14.79 25.87 20.79
N PHE A 6 15.22 26.00 22.04
CA PHE A 6 14.27 26.00 23.18
C PHE A 6 14.73 26.94 24.29
N GLU A 7 14.79 28.25 23.99
CA GLU A 7 14.94 29.26 25.03
C GLU A 7 14.45 30.65 24.60
N VAL A 8 13.19 30.79 24.17
CA VAL A 8 12.54 32.10 24.14
C VAL A 8 11.04 31.91 24.35
N THR A 9 10.53 32.30 25.53
CA THR A 9 9.41 33.23 25.75
C THR A 9 8.94 33.15 27.20
N ASN A 10 9.59 33.90 28.09
CA ASN A 10 8.97 34.38 29.33
C ASN A 10 8.56 35.84 29.06
N GLY A 11 7.28 36.16 29.23
CA GLY A 11 6.80 37.54 29.26
C GLY A 11 5.53 37.79 28.45
N SER A 12 4.37 37.47 29.01
CA SER A 12 3.12 38.16 28.64
C SER A 12 2.17 38.17 29.85
N THR A 13 1.92 39.36 30.37
CA THR A 13 0.95 39.65 31.43
C THR A 13 -0.46 39.54 30.88
N ASP A 14 -1.21 38.50 31.27
CA ASP A 14 -2.65 38.38 31.01
C ASP A 14 -3.45 38.75 32.27
N ASN A 15 -4.24 39.81 32.15
CA ASN A 15 -4.97 40.47 33.23
C ASN A 15 -6.46 40.12 33.10
N ARG A 16 -6.84 38.88 33.49
CA ARG A 16 -8.23 38.41 33.52
C ARG A 16 -8.71 38.13 34.96
N PRO A 17 -9.96 38.49 35.31
CA PRO A 17 -10.46 38.36 36.68
C PRO A 17 -10.59 36.89 37.10
N ARG A 18 -10.03 36.55 38.27
CA ARG A 18 -10.12 35.21 38.88
C ARG A 18 -11.59 34.84 39.15
N GLN A 19 -12.11 33.84 38.45
CA GLN A 19 -13.33 33.16 38.87
C GLN A 19 -13.08 32.38 40.16
N ARG A 20 -13.97 32.54 41.13
CA ARG A 20 -13.95 31.90 42.45
C ARG A 20 -14.25 30.40 42.28
N LEU A 21 -13.27 29.54 42.57
CA LEU A 21 -13.47 28.09 42.70
C LEU A 21 -14.53 27.84 43.80
N LYS A 22 -15.59 27.08 43.47
CA LYS A 22 -16.56 26.57 44.45
C LYS A 22 -15.94 25.40 45.21
N ASP A 23 -16.23 25.32 46.51
CA ASP A 23 -15.75 24.29 47.42
C ASP A 23 -16.15 22.87 47.00
N PRO A 24 -15.33 21.82 47.26
CA PRO A 24 -15.52 20.47 46.71
C PRO A 24 -16.57 19.60 47.43
N ASP A 25 -17.23 20.07 48.48
CA ASP A 25 -17.94 19.19 49.43
C ASP A 25 -19.49 19.24 49.38
N GLU A 26 -20.10 19.70 48.30
CA GLU A 26 -21.56 19.63 48.13
C GLU A 26 -21.98 18.43 47.27
N LYS A 27 -22.13 17.25 47.90
CA LYS A 27 -22.73 16.07 47.25
C LYS A 27 -24.25 16.10 47.34
N ALA A 28 -24.90 16.25 46.19
CA ALA A 28 -26.33 16.03 46.03
C ALA A 28 -26.67 14.55 46.35
N LYS A 29 -27.58 14.33 47.32
CA LYS A 29 -28.15 13.01 47.62
C LYS A 29 -29.17 12.64 46.54
N PHE A 30 -28.87 11.61 45.77
CA PHE A 30 -29.81 10.93 44.89
C PHE A 30 -30.14 9.57 45.52
N GLU A 31 -31.37 9.39 45.99
CA GLU A 31 -31.87 8.12 46.54
C GLU A 31 -32.51 7.28 45.42
N ILE A 32 -32.04 6.05 45.24
CA ILE A 32 -32.64 5.05 44.32
C ILE A 32 -33.38 4.01 45.18
N PRO A 33 -34.67 3.73 44.94
CA PRO A 33 -35.38 2.65 45.61
C PRO A 33 -35.06 1.31 44.95
N GLY A 34 -34.61 0.33 45.76
CA GLY A 34 -34.45 -1.06 45.34
C GLY A 34 -33.00 -1.52 45.26
N SER A 35 -32.53 -2.17 46.32
CA SER A 35 -31.22 -2.82 46.40
C SER A 35 -31.15 -4.03 45.46
N VAL A 36 -30.79 -3.81 44.20
CA VAL A 36 -30.32 -4.86 43.29
C VAL A 36 -28.81 -5.01 43.52
N ASN A 37 -28.37 -6.23 43.88
CA ASN A 37 -26.96 -6.53 44.14
C ASN A 37 -26.10 -6.10 42.93
N GLY A 38 -25.19 -5.15 43.14
CA GLY A 38 -24.28 -4.65 42.10
C GLY A 38 -23.38 -5.73 41.48
N SER A 39 -23.17 -6.84 42.19
CA SER A 39 -22.48 -8.02 41.64
C SER A 39 -23.25 -8.71 40.53
N THR A 40 -24.59 -8.66 40.53
CA THR A 40 -25.44 -9.22 39.49
C THR A 40 -25.44 -8.34 38.24
N ILE A 41 -25.49 -7.01 38.41
CA ILE A 41 -25.44 -6.05 37.29
C ILE A 41 -24.06 -6.10 36.60
N VAL A 42 -22.97 -6.14 37.38
CA VAL A 42 -21.62 -6.29 36.81
C VAL A 42 -21.48 -7.63 36.10
N ARG A 43 -22.05 -8.72 36.64
CA ARG A 43 -22.06 -10.04 35.96
C ARG A 43 -22.92 -10.06 34.70
N GLU A 44 -24.05 -9.36 34.67
CA GLU A 44 -24.91 -9.25 33.49
C GLU A 44 -24.29 -8.36 32.40
N ILE A 45 -23.62 -7.26 32.77
CA ILE A 45 -22.86 -6.42 31.82
C ILE A 45 -21.65 -7.21 31.27
N GLN A 46 -20.99 -8.01 32.11
CA GLN A 46 -19.89 -8.87 31.67
C GLN A 46 -20.38 -10.04 30.80
N ALA A 47 -21.59 -10.55 31.06
CA ALA A 47 -22.21 -11.64 30.31
C ALA A 47 -22.90 -11.17 29.01
N SER A 48 -23.35 -9.92 28.93
CA SER A 48 -23.95 -9.32 27.73
C SER A 48 -22.91 -8.96 26.66
N SER A 49 -21.61 -8.94 27.01
CA SER A 49 -20.51 -8.93 26.04
C SER A 49 -20.27 -10.33 25.44
N CYS A 50 -21.34 -11.05 25.13
CA CYS A 50 -21.28 -12.33 24.43
C CYS A 50 -20.93 -12.06 22.95
N LYS A 51 -19.62 -12.07 22.68
CA LYS A 51 -18.95 -12.42 21.41
C LYS A 51 -19.76 -12.17 20.13
N SER A 52 -19.60 -10.98 19.55
CA SER A 52 -19.59 -10.88 18.09
C SER A 52 -18.54 -11.85 17.56
N LYS A 53 -18.97 -12.86 16.79
CA LYS A 53 -18.09 -13.81 16.09
C LYS A 53 -17.42 -13.19 14.84
N GLY A 54 -17.45 -11.88 14.69
CA GLY A 54 -16.75 -11.14 13.64
C GLY A 54 -15.45 -10.54 14.15
N ALA A 55 -14.45 -10.39 13.27
CA ALA A 55 -13.28 -9.57 13.57
C ALA A 55 -13.75 -8.14 13.86
N VAL A 56 -13.58 -7.68 15.10
CA VAL A 56 -13.91 -6.31 15.48
C VAL A 56 -12.86 -5.39 14.88
N LEU A 57 -13.26 -4.59 13.90
CA LEU A 57 -12.43 -3.55 13.30
C LEU A 57 -12.43 -2.30 14.18
N LEU A 58 -11.29 -1.61 14.22
CA LEU A 58 -11.05 -0.46 15.07
C LEU A 58 -11.20 0.85 14.28
N ALA A 59 -11.47 1.94 15.01
CA ALA A 59 -11.33 3.29 14.49
C ALA A 59 -9.88 3.76 14.59
N TRP A 60 -9.52 4.78 13.81
CA TRP A 60 -8.19 5.38 13.80
C TRP A 60 -7.72 5.87 15.18
N ALA A 61 -8.65 6.34 16.01
CA ALA A 61 -8.33 6.78 17.38
C ALA A 61 -7.96 5.60 18.31
N ASP A 62 -8.40 4.39 17.98
CA ASP A 62 -8.28 3.21 18.83
C ASP A 62 -7.12 2.29 18.44
N ILE A 63 -6.46 2.55 17.30
CA ILE A 63 -5.26 1.79 16.88
C ILE A 63 -4.01 2.30 17.59
N GLU A 64 -3.00 1.44 17.64
CA GLU A 64 -1.71 1.74 18.24
C GLU A 64 -1.01 2.90 17.52
N PRO A 65 -0.28 3.77 18.26
CA PRO A 65 0.35 4.97 17.69
C PRO A 65 1.26 4.73 16.48
N TRP A 66 1.97 3.60 16.45
CA TRP A 66 2.88 3.23 15.34
C TRP A 66 2.16 2.94 14.02
N ARG A 67 0.82 2.84 14.01
CA ARG A 67 0.00 2.69 12.79
C ARG A 67 -0.78 3.94 12.39
N GLN A 68 -0.69 5.03 13.15
CA GLN A 68 -1.52 6.23 12.94
C GLN A 68 -0.95 7.17 11.83
N TYR A 69 -0.70 6.66 10.63
CA TYR A 69 -0.07 7.42 9.53
C TYR A 69 -1.07 8.17 8.62
N ASN A 70 -2.33 7.72 8.55
CA ASN A 70 -3.35 8.35 7.69
C ASN A 70 -4.62 8.66 8.48
N ARG A 71 -4.71 9.87 9.05
CA ARG A 71 -5.86 10.32 9.85
C ARG A 71 -7.17 10.45 9.09
N PHE A 72 -7.14 10.37 7.76
CA PHE A 72 -8.33 10.52 6.92
C PHE A 72 -9.08 9.20 6.70
N ILE A 73 -8.42 8.08 6.97
CA ILE A 73 -9.04 6.76 7.09
C ILE A 73 -9.49 6.64 8.54
N ILE A 74 -10.80 6.55 8.77
CA ILE A 74 -11.38 6.73 10.11
C ILE A 74 -11.69 5.38 10.76
N ARG A 75 -12.07 4.37 9.98
CA ARG A 75 -12.52 3.06 10.46
C ARG A 75 -11.88 1.92 9.67
N SER A 76 -12.32 0.70 9.98
CA SER A 76 -11.97 -0.53 9.26
C SER A 76 -10.55 -1.04 9.50
N TYR A 77 -9.86 -0.52 10.53
CA TYR A 77 -8.53 -0.99 10.87
C TYR A 77 -8.57 -2.35 11.57
N ARG A 78 -7.63 -3.21 11.21
CA ARG A 78 -7.39 -4.45 11.95
C ARG A 78 -6.76 -4.14 13.32
N PRO A 79 -7.11 -4.88 14.39
CA PRO A 79 -6.40 -4.81 15.66
C PRO A 79 -4.98 -5.39 15.54
N ALA A 80 -4.09 -5.06 16.49
CA ALA A 80 -2.79 -5.70 16.58
C ALA A 80 -2.94 -7.21 16.80
N SER A 81 -2.43 -7.99 15.86
CA SER A 81 -2.59 -9.44 15.87
C SER A 81 -1.55 -10.13 16.74
N ASN A 82 -0.33 -9.56 16.82
CA ASN A 82 0.88 -10.19 17.36
C ASN A 82 1.04 -11.65 16.90
N SER A 83 0.52 -11.97 15.71
CA SER A 83 0.47 -13.33 15.19
C SER A 83 0.33 -13.31 13.67
N TYR A 84 1.30 -13.91 12.98
CA TYR A 84 1.27 -14.10 11.53
C TYR A 84 0.01 -14.84 11.07
N LEU A 85 -0.41 -15.90 11.77
CA LEU A 85 -1.61 -16.66 11.40
C LEU A 85 -2.89 -15.82 11.51
N LYS A 86 -3.01 -14.98 12.54
CA LYS A 86 -4.15 -14.05 12.66
C LYS A 86 -4.11 -12.98 11.56
N SER A 87 -2.92 -12.48 11.20
CA SER A 87 -2.75 -11.57 10.06
C SER A 87 -3.16 -12.21 8.74
N ILE A 88 -2.78 -13.47 8.50
CA ILE A 88 -3.19 -14.25 7.31
C ILE A 88 -4.70 -14.51 7.32
N SER A 89 -5.29 -14.81 8.47
CA SER A 89 -6.75 -15.01 8.56
C SER A 89 -7.54 -13.77 8.15
N SER A 90 -6.91 -12.58 8.17
CA SER A 90 -7.58 -11.35 7.74
C SER A 90 -7.86 -11.29 6.25
N LEU A 91 -7.20 -12.12 5.43
CA LEU A 91 -7.53 -12.27 4.02
C LEU A 91 -8.99 -12.71 3.82
N GLY A 92 -9.58 -13.38 4.82
CA GLY A 92 -10.98 -13.83 4.77
C GLY A 92 -12.04 -12.76 5.08
N TYR A 93 -11.66 -11.52 5.41
CA TYR A 93 -12.63 -10.45 5.68
C TYR A 93 -12.18 -9.09 5.15
N ILE A 94 -13.12 -8.15 5.04
CA ILE A 94 -12.88 -6.83 4.46
C ILE A 94 -12.36 -5.86 5.54
N HIS A 95 -11.31 -5.11 5.21
CA HIS A 95 -10.66 -4.12 6.05
C HIS A 95 -9.90 -3.08 5.19
N ASP A 96 -9.31 -2.07 5.82
CA ASP A 96 -8.60 -0.96 5.16
C ASP A 96 -7.48 -1.39 4.20
N GLN A 97 -6.80 -2.50 4.53
CA GLN A 97 -5.72 -3.08 3.72
C GLN A 97 -6.18 -4.06 2.62
N THR A 98 -7.48 -4.40 2.51
CA THR A 98 -7.95 -5.46 1.58
C THR A 98 -7.54 -5.19 0.14
N VAL A 99 -7.83 -4.00 -0.39
CA VAL A 99 -7.46 -3.65 -1.77
C VAL A 99 -5.94 -3.58 -1.96
N ASN A 100 -5.20 -3.11 -0.94
CA ASN A 100 -3.74 -3.06 -1.00
C ASN A 100 -3.14 -4.46 -1.15
N ILE A 101 -3.67 -5.45 -0.42
CA ILE A 101 -3.20 -6.83 -0.51
C ILE A 101 -3.61 -7.45 -1.85
N TYR A 102 -4.90 -7.39 -2.19
CA TYR A 102 -5.42 -8.11 -3.36
C TYR A 102 -4.97 -7.52 -4.69
N SER A 103 -4.75 -6.20 -4.78
CA SER A 103 -4.19 -5.60 -6.00
C SER A 103 -2.84 -6.22 -6.34
N HIS A 104 -1.94 -6.36 -5.37
CA HIS A 104 -0.63 -6.98 -5.57
C HIS A 104 -0.67 -8.50 -5.75
N LEU A 105 -1.50 -9.22 -4.99
CA LEU A 105 -1.65 -10.68 -5.17
C LEU A 105 -2.20 -11.04 -6.55
N LEU A 106 -3.27 -10.36 -6.98
CA LEU A 106 -3.84 -10.55 -8.31
C LEU A 106 -2.87 -10.08 -9.39
N GLY A 107 -2.13 -9.00 -9.14
CA GLY A 107 -1.04 -8.55 -9.98
C GLY A 107 0.05 -9.62 -10.17
N ALA A 108 0.46 -10.29 -9.10
CA ALA A 108 1.48 -11.34 -9.15
C ALA A 108 0.99 -12.57 -9.93
N VAL A 109 -0.26 -12.99 -9.71
CA VAL A 109 -0.89 -14.07 -10.49
C VAL A 109 -0.99 -13.69 -11.97
N GLY A 110 -1.45 -12.46 -12.26
CA GLY A 110 -1.52 -11.92 -13.62
C GLY A 110 -0.16 -11.86 -14.30
N PHE A 111 0.88 -11.46 -13.57
CA PHE A 111 2.25 -11.43 -14.05
C PHE A 111 2.77 -12.83 -14.41
N VAL A 112 2.55 -13.84 -13.56
CA VAL A 112 2.93 -15.24 -13.86
C VAL A 112 2.19 -15.75 -15.09
N ALA A 113 0.89 -15.47 -15.21
CA ALA A 113 0.10 -15.84 -16.37
C ALA A 113 0.57 -15.14 -17.66
N ALA A 114 0.91 -13.85 -17.58
CA ALA A 114 1.48 -13.09 -18.68
C ALA A 114 2.86 -13.65 -19.09
N GLY A 115 3.71 -13.98 -18.12
CA GLY A 115 4.99 -14.64 -18.35
C GLY A 115 4.86 -16.00 -19.04
N TRP A 116 3.90 -16.83 -18.63
CA TRP A 116 3.60 -18.10 -19.30
C TRP A 116 3.15 -17.90 -20.75
N LYS A 117 2.27 -16.93 -20.99
CA LYS A 117 1.82 -16.58 -22.34
C LYS A 117 2.99 -16.07 -23.20
N LEU A 118 3.81 -15.18 -22.65
CA LEU A 118 4.98 -14.63 -23.33
C LEU A 118 6.00 -15.74 -23.66
N TYR A 119 6.24 -16.66 -22.72
CA TYR A 119 7.07 -17.84 -22.96
C TYR A 119 6.55 -18.65 -24.16
N GLY A 120 5.24 -18.91 -24.25
CA GLY A 120 4.65 -19.61 -25.39
C GLY A 120 4.84 -18.88 -26.73
N ILE A 121 4.79 -17.55 -26.73
CA ILE A 121 5.00 -16.71 -27.93
C ILE A 121 6.47 -16.64 -28.33
N LEU A 122 7.39 -16.62 -27.35
CA LEU A 122 8.83 -16.50 -27.57
C LEU A 122 9.54 -17.85 -27.70
N ALA A 123 8.90 -18.97 -27.32
CA ALA A 123 9.49 -20.30 -27.36
C ALA A 123 10.15 -20.66 -28.72
N PRO A 124 9.53 -20.39 -29.88
CA PRO A 124 10.15 -20.63 -31.17
C PRO A 124 11.41 -19.78 -31.44
N ARG A 125 11.53 -18.62 -30.78
CA ARG A 125 12.60 -17.63 -30.97
C ARG A 125 13.79 -17.85 -30.02
N TYR A 126 13.71 -18.77 -29.06
CA TYR A 126 14.77 -18.95 -28.06
C TYR A 126 16.10 -19.41 -28.65
N HIS A 127 16.11 -20.15 -29.76
CA HIS A 127 17.36 -20.54 -30.42
C HIS A 127 18.17 -19.34 -30.94
N SER A 128 17.51 -18.20 -31.19
CA SER A 128 18.14 -16.95 -31.62
C SER A 128 18.35 -15.96 -30.47
N ALA A 129 17.84 -16.26 -29.28
CA ALA A 129 17.95 -15.38 -28.12
C ALA A 129 19.34 -15.51 -27.49
N THR A 130 19.95 -14.37 -27.19
CA THR A 130 21.20 -14.34 -26.44
C THR A 130 20.94 -14.50 -24.95
N TRP A 131 21.96 -14.91 -24.19
CA TRP A 131 21.87 -14.91 -22.73
C TRP A 131 21.58 -13.50 -22.17
N ALA A 132 22.00 -12.45 -22.88
CA ALA A 132 21.77 -11.07 -22.48
C ALA A 132 20.29 -10.69 -22.57
N ASP A 133 19.58 -11.12 -23.63
CA ASP A 133 18.13 -10.97 -23.73
C ASP A 133 17.45 -11.60 -22.50
N VAL A 134 17.78 -12.86 -22.19
CA VAL A 134 17.21 -13.57 -21.04
C VAL A 134 17.53 -12.86 -19.71
N ALA A 135 18.75 -12.35 -19.55
CA ALA A 135 19.17 -11.68 -18.33
C ALA A 135 18.43 -10.35 -18.09
N VAL A 136 18.26 -9.51 -19.13
CA VAL A 136 17.58 -8.21 -18.98
C VAL A 136 16.09 -8.38 -18.69
N PHE A 137 15.43 -9.37 -19.33
CA PHE A 137 14.05 -9.73 -18.98
C PHE A 137 13.93 -10.32 -17.59
N GLY A 138 14.83 -11.24 -17.24
CA GLY A 138 14.88 -11.88 -15.94
C GLY A 138 15.02 -10.88 -14.81
N ALA A 139 15.84 -9.84 -15.00
CA ALA A 139 16.01 -8.77 -14.02
C ALA A 139 14.72 -7.96 -13.79
N PHE A 140 14.02 -7.57 -14.86
CA PHE A 140 12.71 -6.90 -14.74
C PHE A 140 11.67 -7.83 -14.10
N ALA A 141 11.59 -9.08 -14.55
CA ALA A 141 10.64 -10.07 -14.06
C ALA A 141 10.82 -10.36 -12.56
N MET A 142 12.07 -10.54 -12.13
CA MET A 142 12.42 -10.74 -10.73
C MET A 142 12.09 -9.50 -9.89
N GLY A 143 12.44 -8.31 -10.37
CA GLY A 143 12.14 -7.06 -9.68
C GLY A 143 10.64 -6.84 -9.50
N LEU A 144 9.85 -7.08 -10.54
CA LEU A 144 8.39 -7.00 -10.49
C LEU A 144 7.79 -8.03 -9.53
N PHE A 145 8.19 -9.30 -9.63
CA PHE A 145 7.68 -10.34 -8.74
C PHE A 145 8.02 -10.05 -7.26
N MET A 146 9.25 -9.62 -6.97
CA MET A 146 9.67 -9.20 -5.64
C MET A 146 8.86 -8.01 -5.13
N CYS A 147 8.65 -6.98 -5.96
CA CYS A 147 7.82 -5.83 -5.59
C CYS A 147 6.39 -6.23 -5.22
N LEU A 148 5.73 -7.03 -6.07
CA LEU A 148 4.35 -7.44 -5.84
C LEU A 148 4.20 -8.29 -4.57
N THR A 149 5.09 -9.26 -4.39
CA THR A 149 5.01 -10.20 -3.26
C THR A 149 5.41 -9.55 -1.92
N LEU A 150 6.46 -8.72 -1.90
CA LEU A 150 6.86 -8.00 -0.69
C LEU A 150 5.82 -6.96 -0.27
N SER A 151 5.18 -6.28 -1.22
CA SER A 151 4.09 -5.33 -0.92
C SER A 151 2.85 -6.03 -0.37
N ALA A 152 2.43 -7.13 -1.01
CA ALA A 152 1.32 -7.95 -0.50
C ALA A 152 1.61 -8.50 0.91
N ALA A 153 2.85 -8.94 1.16
CA ALA A 153 3.28 -9.42 2.48
C ALA A 153 3.25 -8.31 3.52
N PHE A 154 3.80 -7.13 3.24
CA PHE A 154 3.73 -5.98 4.14
C PHE A 154 2.29 -5.64 4.50
N HIS A 155 1.42 -5.45 3.51
CA HIS A 155 0.02 -5.13 3.78
C HIS A 155 -0.73 -6.25 4.51
N THR A 156 -0.33 -7.51 4.35
CA THR A 156 -0.87 -8.62 5.14
C THR A 156 -0.41 -8.54 6.59
N PHE A 157 0.87 -8.28 6.84
CA PHE A 157 1.50 -8.36 8.16
C PHE A 157 1.62 -7.04 8.92
N ASN A 158 1.20 -5.92 8.34
CA ASN A 158 1.32 -4.59 8.96
C ASN A 158 0.48 -4.42 10.24
N ASN A 159 -0.40 -5.37 10.57
CA ASN A 159 -1.11 -5.39 11.84
C ASN A 159 -0.44 -6.26 12.92
N HIS A 160 0.75 -6.83 12.69
CA HIS A 160 1.38 -7.78 13.62
C HIS A 160 1.87 -7.12 14.92
N SER A 161 2.99 -6.42 14.86
CA SER A 161 3.62 -5.69 15.97
C SER A 161 4.52 -4.59 15.39
N SER A 162 4.94 -3.61 16.18
CA SER A 162 5.76 -2.47 15.68
C SER A 162 7.03 -2.94 14.97
N THR A 163 7.79 -3.88 15.56
CA THR A 163 9.04 -4.39 14.96
C THR A 163 8.79 -5.11 13.64
N VAL A 164 7.71 -5.90 13.56
CA VAL A 164 7.37 -6.63 12.33
C VAL A 164 6.87 -5.66 11.26
N TYR A 165 6.13 -4.62 11.65
CA TYR A 165 5.72 -3.54 10.76
C TYR A 165 6.93 -2.86 10.12
N ASP A 166 7.90 -2.41 10.92
CA ASP A 166 9.08 -1.69 10.41
C ASP A 166 9.92 -2.57 9.47
N TYR A 167 10.09 -3.85 9.81
CA TYR A 167 10.81 -4.81 8.98
C TYR A 167 10.14 -5.02 7.61
N TRP A 168 8.83 -5.30 7.59
CA TRP A 168 8.12 -5.51 6.33
C TRP A 168 7.95 -4.21 5.54
N PHE A 169 7.83 -3.06 6.20
CA PHE A 169 7.82 -1.76 5.54
C PHE A 169 9.14 -1.52 4.79
N MET A 170 10.28 -1.84 5.41
CA MET A 170 11.58 -1.75 4.75
C MET A 170 11.67 -2.70 3.54
N LEU A 171 11.16 -3.93 3.65
CA LEU A 171 11.13 -4.88 2.54
C LEU A 171 10.22 -4.43 1.39
N ASP A 172 9.06 -3.82 1.67
CA ASP A 172 8.16 -3.25 0.66
C ASP A 172 8.88 -2.13 -0.14
N MET A 173 9.57 -1.24 0.56
CA MET A 173 10.37 -0.18 -0.08
C MET A 173 11.55 -0.75 -0.90
N LEU A 174 12.16 -1.83 -0.42
CA LEU A 174 13.19 -2.55 -1.17
C LEU A 174 12.62 -3.20 -2.44
N GLY A 175 11.39 -3.73 -2.38
CA GLY A 175 10.67 -4.27 -3.52
C GLY A 175 10.48 -3.23 -4.64
N ILE A 176 10.04 -2.02 -4.30
CA ILE A 176 9.94 -0.89 -5.25
C ILE A 176 11.30 -0.59 -5.89
N SER A 177 12.37 -0.58 -5.10
CA SER A 177 13.73 -0.33 -5.59
C SER A 177 14.17 -1.38 -6.62
N PHE A 178 13.87 -2.66 -6.38
CA PHE A 178 14.15 -3.75 -7.33
C PHE A 178 13.34 -3.65 -8.61
N LEU A 179 12.05 -3.28 -8.54
CA LEU A 179 11.22 -3.04 -9.72
C LEU A 179 11.79 -1.91 -10.58
N ILE A 180 12.14 -0.78 -9.95
CA ILE A 180 12.72 0.38 -10.66
C ILE A 180 14.02 -0.03 -11.35
N MET A 181 14.98 -0.62 -10.61
CA MET A 181 16.25 -1.06 -11.16
C MET A 181 16.06 -2.10 -12.28
N GLY A 182 15.20 -3.09 -12.04
CA GLY A 182 14.85 -4.14 -12.98
C GLY A 182 14.31 -3.60 -14.30
N SER A 183 13.48 -2.54 -14.24
CA SER A 183 12.87 -1.91 -15.42
C SER A 183 13.87 -1.13 -16.30
N PHE A 184 14.97 -0.63 -15.72
CA PHE A 184 15.98 0.10 -16.50
C PHE A 184 16.78 -0.82 -17.43
N TYR A 185 17.05 -2.07 -17.02
CA TYR A 185 17.85 -2.99 -17.83
C TYR A 185 17.29 -3.24 -19.24
N PRO A 186 16.04 -3.72 -19.44
CA PRO A 186 15.51 -3.92 -20.78
C PRO A 186 15.31 -2.60 -21.53
N SER A 187 14.93 -1.53 -20.83
CA SER A 187 14.77 -0.21 -21.46
C SER A 187 16.05 0.27 -22.11
N ILE A 188 17.16 0.26 -21.36
CA ILE A 188 18.48 0.67 -21.86
C ILE A 188 18.94 -0.31 -22.94
N TYR A 189 18.82 -1.62 -22.69
CA TYR A 189 19.27 -2.64 -23.64
C TYR A 189 18.63 -2.50 -25.03
N TYR A 190 17.32 -2.31 -25.10
CA TYR A 190 16.61 -2.15 -26.38
C TYR A 190 16.66 -0.72 -26.93
N SER A 191 16.84 0.31 -26.10
CA SER A 191 16.98 1.70 -26.59
C SER A 191 18.33 1.95 -27.27
N PHE A 192 19.38 1.25 -26.86
CA PHE A 192 20.72 1.37 -27.43
C PHE A 192 21.10 0.18 -28.33
N TYR A 193 20.14 -0.69 -28.67
CA TYR A 193 20.35 -1.76 -29.63
C TYR A 193 20.45 -1.15 -31.04
N CYS A 194 21.62 -1.22 -31.66
CA CYS A 194 21.85 -0.62 -32.98
C CYS A 194 21.13 -1.39 -34.09
N GLU A 195 20.10 -0.82 -34.74
CA GLU A 195 19.83 -0.99 -36.18
C GLU A 195 18.99 0.18 -36.78
N PRO A 196 19.22 0.54 -38.07
CA PRO A 196 18.45 1.52 -38.82
C PRO A 196 17.13 0.90 -39.34
N GLY A 197 16.05 1.03 -38.56
CA GLY A 197 14.68 0.64 -38.93
C GLY A 197 13.68 1.65 -38.37
N PRO A 198 12.45 1.72 -38.92
CA PRO A 198 11.65 2.95 -38.97
C PRO A 198 11.60 3.61 -37.61
N SER A 199 12.01 4.88 -37.59
CA SER A 199 11.97 5.76 -36.44
C SER A 199 10.70 5.46 -35.67
N PHE A 200 10.84 5.02 -34.41
CA PHE A 200 9.72 4.86 -33.51
C PHE A 200 9.11 6.26 -33.37
N ASP A 201 8.13 6.60 -34.22
CA ASP A 201 7.51 7.91 -34.19
C ASP A 201 6.68 7.94 -32.92
N VAL A 202 7.14 8.73 -31.95
CA VAL A 202 6.43 8.97 -30.69
C VAL A 202 5.01 9.49 -30.95
N ARG A 203 4.72 9.97 -32.18
CA ARG A 203 3.41 10.43 -32.64
C ARG A 203 2.42 9.32 -33.01
N ASP A 204 2.83 8.06 -33.16
CA ASP A 204 1.93 6.93 -33.50
C ASP A 204 1.22 6.33 -32.27
N ARG A 205 0.99 7.12 -31.21
CA ARG A 205 0.12 6.74 -30.10
C ARG A 205 -1.31 7.26 -30.34
N PRO A 206 -2.23 6.48 -30.94
CA PRO A 206 -3.65 6.79 -30.81
C PRO A 206 -4.08 6.39 -29.39
N GLY A 207 -4.37 7.40 -28.56
CA GLY A 207 -5.00 7.22 -27.25
C GLY A 207 -4.06 7.48 -26.09
N GLU A 208 -4.52 8.34 -25.19
CA GLU A 208 -3.94 8.68 -23.89
C GLU A 208 -3.49 7.39 -23.16
N SER A 209 -2.21 7.08 -23.24
CA SER A 209 -1.63 6.02 -22.43
C SER A 209 -1.74 6.43 -20.96
N PRO A 210 -2.05 5.50 -20.04
CA PRO A 210 -2.21 5.78 -18.61
C PRO A 210 -0.95 6.39 -17.94
N ASP A 211 0.16 6.49 -18.67
CA ASP A 211 1.43 7.15 -18.34
C ASP A 211 1.28 8.44 -17.53
N GLY A 212 0.33 9.33 -17.89
CA GLY A 212 0.12 10.58 -17.17
C GLY A 212 -0.35 10.36 -15.72
N LEU A 213 -1.29 9.43 -15.51
CA LEU A 213 -1.74 9.05 -14.18
C LEU A 213 -0.62 8.31 -13.44
N VAL A 214 0.06 7.36 -14.09
CA VAL A 214 1.14 6.57 -13.47
C VAL A 214 2.29 7.45 -12.98
N LEU A 215 2.65 8.51 -13.72
CA LEU A 215 3.73 9.43 -13.35
C LEU A 215 3.34 10.42 -12.24
N VAL A 216 2.10 10.90 -12.24
CA VAL A 216 1.66 11.97 -11.32
C VAL A 216 1.17 11.41 -9.99
N TYR A 217 0.61 10.20 -10.01
CA TYR A 217 -0.12 9.66 -8.87
C TYR A 217 0.70 9.35 -7.61
N PRO A 218 2.03 9.07 -7.65
CA PRO A 218 2.84 9.02 -6.43
C PRO A 218 2.67 10.28 -5.55
N GLY A 219 2.57 11.46 -6.17
CA GLY A 219 2.28 12.72 -5.46
C GLY A 219 0.89 12.75 -4.81
N GLY A 220 -0.12 12.16 -5.46
CA GLY A 220 -1.46 11.98 -4.90
C GLY A 220 -1.47 11.09 -3.66
N SER A 221 -0.66 10.02 -3.65
CA SER A 221 -0.49 9.13 -2.49
C SER A 221 0.17 9.82 -1.29
N VAL A 222 1.17 10.67 -1.55
CA VAL A 222 1.81 11.50 -0.51
C VAL A 222 0.81 12.54 0.03
N ALA A 223 0.03 13.16 -0.84
CA ALA A 223 -0.97 14.17 -0.47
C ALA A 223 -2.24 13.58 0.19
N LYS A 224 -2.39 12.25 0.22
CA LYS A 224 -3.56 11.51 0.73
C LYS A 224 -4.84 11.85 -0.03
N VAL A 225 -4.76 11.99 -1.35
CA VAL A 225 -5.90 12.27 -2.22
C VAL A 225 -6.44 10.94 -2.78
N PRO A 226 -7.74 10.65 -2.70
CA PRO A 226 -8.85 11.58 -2.40
C PRO A 226 -9.29 11.66 -0.93
N GLU A 227 -8.82 10.79 -0.04
CA GLU A 227 -9.34 10.67 1.33
C GLU A 227 -9.20 11.95 2.17
N ARG A 228 -8.21 12.79 1.87
CA ARG A 228 -8.02 14.11 2.47
C ARG A 228 -9.24 15.02 2.29
N PHE A 229 -9.95 14.92 1.16
CA PHE A 229 -11.10 15.76 0.84
C PHE A 229 -12.43 15.19 1.32
N ALA A 230 -12.50 13.87 1.56
CA ALA A 230 -13.67 13.25 2.17
C ALA A 230 -13.26 12.14 3.15
N PRO A 231 -12.85 12.50 4.38
CA PRO A 231 -12.42 11.56 5.40
C PRO A 231 -13.51 10.54 5.72
N GLY A 232 -13.14 9.27 5.93
CA GLY A 232 -14.09 8.18 6.20
C GLY A 232 -14.75 7.55 4.96
N ARG A 233 -14.78 8.26 3.80
CA ARG A 233 -15.43 7.72 2.59
C ARG A 233 -14.61 6.67 1.87
N PHE A 234 -13.28 6.72 2.03
CA PHE A 234 -12.33 5.87 1.34
C PHE A 234 -11.66 4.87 2.29
N ASP A 235 -12.33 4.52 3.40
CA ASP A 235 -11.77 3.67 4.45
C ASP A 235 -11.35 2.29 3.95
N VAL A 236 -12.08 1.76 2.97
CA VAL A 236 -11.84 0.42 2.40
C VAL A 236 -11.55 0.49 0.90
N TRP A 237 -12.11 1.45 0.17
CA TRP A 237 -12.07 1.50 -1.29
C TRP A 237 -11.66 2.89 -1.80
N GLY A 238 -10.78 2.93 -2.80
CA GLY A 238 -10.40 4.15 -3.51
C GLY A 238 -9.49 5.10 -2.73
N SER A 239 -8.81 4.63 -1.68
CA SER A 239 -7.84 5.47 -0.97
C SER A 239 -6.61 5.75 -1.83
N SER A 240 -5.85 6.78 -1.44
CA SER A 240 -4.68 7.21 -2.20
C SER A 240 -3.67 6.07 -2.38
N HIS A 241 -3.45 5.29 -1.34
CA HIS A 241 -2.49 4.18 -1.39
C HIS A 241 -2.94 3.06 -2.34
N GLN A 242 -4.25 2.80 -2.40
CA GLN A 242 -4.81 1.77 -3.27
C GLN A 242 -4.68 2.15 -4.75
N ILE A 243 -4.97 3.40 -5.08
CA ILE A 243 -4.83 3.89 -6.45
C ILE A 243 -3.34 3.92 -6.86
N PHE A 244 -2.43 4.18 -5.92
CA PHE A 244 -0.99 4.08 -6.19
C PHE A 244 -0.58 2.66 -6.59
N HIS A 245 -1.07 1.65 -5.89
CA HIS A 245 -0.83 0.25 -6.26
C HIS A 245 -1.39 -0.09 -7.64
N VAL A 246 -2.58 0.42 -7.99
CA VAL A 246 -3.13 0.28 -9.35
C VAL A 246 -2.22 0.94 -10.39
N CYS A 247 -1.69 2.13 -10.11
CA CYS A 247 -0.75 2.81 -11.00
C CYS A 247 0.55 2.02 -11.19
N VAL A 248 1.10 1.41 -10.14
CA VAL A 248 2.28 0.54 -10.23
C VAL A 248 2.02 -0.64 -11.18
N LEU A 249 0.86 -1.29 -11.09
CA LEU A 249 0.48 -2.39 -11.97
C LEU A 249 0.34 -1.94 -13.43
N LEU A 250 -0.31 -0.79 -13.66
CA LEU A 250 -0.46 -0.23 -15.00
C LEU A 250 0.90 0.19 -15.60
N GLY A 251 1.78 0.74 -14.78
CA GLY A 251 3.16 1.07 -15.17
C GLY A 251 3.95 -0.18 -15.57
N ALA A 252 3.88 -1.24 -14.77
CA ALA A 252 4.52 -2.52 -15.08
C ALA A 252 3.96 -3.17 -16.36
N ALA A 253 2.65 -3.12 -16.58
CA ALA A 253 2.02 -3.64 -17.80
C ALA A 253 2.41 -2.83 -19.04
N SER A 254 2.44 -1.50 -18.92
CA SER A 254 2.88 -0.60 -19.99
C SER A 254 4.35 -0.84 -20.34
N HIS A 255 5.18 -1.05 -19.31
CA HIS A 255 6.57 -1.40 -19.47
C HIS A 255 6.73 -2.73 -20.24
N LEU A 256 6.05 -3.79 -19.79
CA LEU A 256 6.09 -5.10 -20.45
C LEU A 256 5.68 -5.01 -21.92
N THR A 257 4.61 -4.25 -22.23
CA THR A 257 4.17 -3.99 -23.60
C THR A 257 5.24 -3.27 -24.43
N GLY A 258 5.91 -2.28 -23.83
CA GLY A 258 7.05 -1.58 -24.45
C GLY A 258 8.19 -2.53 -24.78
N VAL A 259 8.54 -3.44 -23.86
CA VAL A 259 9.61 -4.40 -24.11
C VAL A 259 9.22 -5.45 -25.15
N GLU A 260 7.98 -5.97 -25.14
CA GLU A 260 7.47 -6.87 -26.18
C GLU A 260 7.57 -6.26 -27.58
N ARG A 261 7.25 -4.97 -27.72
CA ARG A 261 7.41 -4.23 -28.98
C ARG A 261 8.89 -4.08 -29.37
N GLY A 262 9.77 -3.82 -28.41
CA GLY A 262 11.22 -3.80 -28.63
C GLY A 262 11.76 -5.13 -29.18
N ILE A 263 11.31 -6.26 -28.61
CA ILE A 263 11.64 -7.61 -29.11
C ILE A 263 11.12 -7.80 -30.54
N ALA A 264 9.86 -7.47 -30.79
CA ALA A 264 9.24 -7.67 -32.10
C ALA A 264 9.91 -6.81 -33.20
N GLY A 265 10.46 -5.66 -32.82
CA GLY A 265 11.26 -4.80 -33.69
C GLY A 265 12.66 -5.35 -34.00
N ASN A 266 13.19 -6.31 -33.23
CA ASN A 266 14.54 -6.86 -33.41
C ASN A 266 14.60 -7.81 -34.64
N PRO A 267 15.32 -7.47 -35.72
CA PRO A 267 15.37 -8.25 -36.95
C PRO A 267 15.96 -9.66 -36.77
N THR A 268 16.89 -9.82 -35.82
CA THR A 268 17.54 -11.09 -35.49
C THR A 268 16.55 -12.07 -34.88
N LEU A 269 15.63 -11.58 -34.05
CA LEU A 269 14.52 -12.35 -33.47
C LEU A 269 13.32 -12.49 -34.43
N ARG A 270 13.29 -11.68 -35.51
CA ARG A 270 12.26 -11.71 -36.56
C ARG A 270 12.52 -12.77 -37.64
N LYS A 271 13.79 -13.09 -37.93
CA LYS A 271 14.22 -14.06 -38.96
C LYS A 271 14.08 -15.54 -38.57
N ALA A 272 13.59 -15.84 -37.36
CA ALA A 272 13.38 -17.21 -36.87
C ALA A 272 11.99 -17.80 -37.22
N THR A 273 11.26 -17.19 -38.17
CA THR A 273 10.00 -17.68 -38.75
C THR A 273 10.24 -18.35 -40.09
#